data_AF-A0A2W6VU53-F1
#
_entry.id   AF-A0A2W6VU53-F1
#
_cell.length_a   1.000
_cell.length_b   1.000
_cell.length_c   1.000
_cell.angle_alpha   90.00
_cell.angle_beta   90.00
_cell.angle_gamma   90.00
#
_symmetry.space_group_name_H-M   'P 1'
#
loop_
_entity.id
_entity.type
_entity.pdbx_description
1 polymer ?
#
loop_
_entity_poly.entity_id
_entity_poly.type
_entity_poly.pdbx_seq_one_letter_code
_entity_poly.pdbx_strand_id
1 'polypeptide(L)'
;MPTLYERSHHVWTLDIGRFDNSDDDQSGTIALGKLLVRCAPAYGRIGNLPDDCEARIWWSGDSDSVQGGFVISADLAGMISALGVDVYATVYSGEDGLEPPHPAAP
;
A
#
# COMPACT_ATOMS: atom_id res chain seq x y z
N MET A 1 5.55 -2.82 38.93
CA MET A 1 4.44 -3.58 38.33
C MET A 1 4.12 -2.95 36.98
N PRO A 2 4.14 -3.69 35.86
CA PRO A 2 3.78 -3.10 34.58
C PRO A 2 2.25 -2.99 34.50
N THR A 3 1.76 -1.77 34.34
CA THR A 3 0.35 -1.47 34.13
C THR A 3 -0.03 -1.89 32.71
N LEU A 4 -0.90 -2.88 32.58
CA LEU A 4 -1.51 -3.26 31.30
C LEU A 4 -2.49 -2.16 30.90
N TYR A 5 -2.09 -1.27 29.99
CA TYR A 5 -3.02 -0.36 29.32
C TYR A 5 -3.67 -1.10 28.16
N GLU A 6 -4.99 -1.21 28.20
CA GLU A 6 -5.79 -1.63 27.05
C GLU A 6 -5.71 -0.51 26.00
N ARG A 7 -4.91 -0.72 24.95
CA ARG A 7 -4.81 0.22 23.84
C ARG A 7 -6.09 0.13 23.02
N SER A 8 -7.02 1.03 23.26
CA SER A 8 -8.17 1.27 22.39
C SER A 8 -7.65 1.81 21.06
N HIS A 9 -7.39 0.93 20.09
CA HIS A 9 -6.95 1.33 18.76
C HIS A 9 -8.16 1.85 17.96
N HIS A 10 -8.16 3.12 17.61
CA HIS A 10 -9.09 3.63 16.61
C HIS A 10 -8.60 3.19 15.22
N VAL A 11 -9.35 2.30 14.57
CA VAL A 11 -9.04 1.80 13.24
C VAL A 11 -9.99 2.46 12.23
N TRP A 12 -9.43 3.10 11.22
CA TRP A 12 -10.16 3.58 10.05
C TRP A 12 -9.65 2.84 8.81
N THR A 13 -10.57 2.38 7.97
CA THR A 13 -10.24 1.70 6.72
C THR A 13 -10.81 2.51 5.56
N LEU A 14 -9.97 2.73 4.54
CA LEU A 14 -10.36 3.39 3.30
C LEU A 14 -10.16 2.42 2.14
N ASP A 15 -11.28 1.98 1.54
CA ASP A 15 -11.25 1.23 0.29
C ASP A 15 -11.22 2.23 -0.87
N ILE A 16 -10.25 2.07 -1.77
CA ILE A 16 -10.03 2.93 -2.93
C ILE A 16 -10.48 2.29 -4.26
N GLY A 17 -11.11 1.12 -4.20
CA GLY A 17 -11.62 0.37 -5.34
C GLY A 17 -10.57 -0.51 -6.01
N ARG A 18 -11.03 -1.28 -7.01
CA ARG A 18 -10.17 -2.09 -7.88
C ARG A 18 -9.67 -1.23 -9.03
N PHE A 19 -8.36 -1.28 -9.27
CA PHE A 19 -7.73 -0.62 -10.42
C PHE A 19 -7.42 -1.66 -11.49
N ASP A 20 -7.56 -1.26 -12.75
CA ASP A 20 -7.08 -2.04 -13.88
C ASP A 20 -5.57 -1.80 -14.01
N ASN A 21 -4.81 -2.85 -14.30
CA ASN A 21 -3.35 -2.77 -14.48
C ASN A 21 -2.97 -2.34 -15.92
N SER A 22 -3.94 -1.91 -16.72
CA SER A 22 -3.77 -1.63 -18.15
C SER A 22 -3.08 -0.30 -18.50
N ASP A 23 -2.96 0.63 -17.55
CA ASP A 23 -2.39 1.96 -17.79
C ASP A 23 -0.92 2.00 -17.35
N ASP A 24 0.00 2.12 -18.33
CA ASP A 24 1.43 2.45 -18.23
C ASP A 24 2.14 1.99 -16.94
N ASP A 25 2.76 0.79 -16.95
CA ASP A 25 3.89 0.36 -16.10
C ASP A 25 3.88 0.73 -14.60
N GLN A 26 2.72 1.03 -14.03
CA GLN A 26 2.53 1.35 -12.60
C GLN A 26 1.96 0.14 -11.84
N SER A 27 2.19 -1.07 -12.35
CA SER A 27 1.68 -2.32 -11.80
C SER A 27 2.18 -2.53 -10.37
N GLY A 28 1.37 -2.13 -9.39
CA GLY A 28 1.66 -2.16 -7.96
C GLY A 28 1.38 -0.80 -7.30
N THR A 29 2.07 0.27 -7.68
CA THR A 29 2.12 1.49 -6.83
C THR A 29 0.96 2.48 -7.01
N ILE A 30 0.05 2.27 -7.97
CA ILE A 30 -1.13 3.13 -8.20
C ILE A 30 -1.96 3.30 -6.93
N ALA A 31 -2.26 2.19 -6.26
CA ALA A 31 -3.09 2.18 -5.06
C ALA A 31 -2.44 3.03 -3.94
N LEU A 32 -1.12 2.93 -3.77
CA LEU A 32 -0.37 3.75 -2.83
C LEU A 32 -0.43 5.24 -3.21
N GLY A 33 -0.24 5.58 -4.48
CA GLY A 33 -0.36 6.96 -4.97
C GLY A 33 -1.74 7.56 -4.70
N LYS A 34 -2.82 6.81 -4.96
CA LYS A 34 -4.19 7.26 -4.68
C LYS A 34 -4.45 7.44 -3.18
N LEU A 35 -3.95 6.54 -2.33
CA LEU A 35 -4.02 6.69 -0.89
C LEU A 35 -3.33 7.98 -0.43
N LEU A 36 -2.11 8.24 -0.90
CA LEU A 36 -1.35 9.44 -0.56
C LEU A 36 -2.07 10.72 -1.00
N VAL A 37 -2.66 10.76 -2.19
CA VAL A 37 -3.50 11.89 -2.64
C VAL A 37 -4.66 12.15 -1.67
N ARG A 38 -5.29 11.10 -1.11
CA ARG A 38 -6.35 11.26 -0.10
C ARG A 38 -5.80 11.72 1.26
N CYS A 39 -4.58 11.33 1.59
CA CYS A 39 -3.87 11.75 2.81
C CYS A 39 -3.23 13.15 2.70
N ALA A 40 -3.20 13.77 1.52
CA ALA A 40 -2.59 15.09 1.30
C ALA A 40 -3.03 16.18 2.30
N PRO A 41 -4.30 16.27 2.74
CA PRO A 41 -4.71 17.24 3.76
C PRO A 41 -4.04 17.05 5.13
N ALA A 42 -3.46 15.86 5.40
CA ALA A 42 -2.77 15.51 6.63
C ALA A 42 -1.24 15.66 6.55
N TYR A 43 -0.68 16.03 5.40
CA TYR A 43 0.77 16.21 5.24
C TYR A 43 1.33 17.23 6.23
N GLY A 44 2.48 16.88 6.83
CA GLY A 44 3.11 17.67 7.89
C GLY A 44 2.32 17.78 9.21
N ARG A 45 1.15 17.13 9.34
CA ARG A 45 0.35 17.17 10.57
C ARG A 45 0.57 15.98 11.49
N ILE A 46 1.09 14.88 10.97
CA ILE A 46 1.30 13.64 11.73
C ILE A 46 2.34 13.84 12.84
N GLY A 47 3.35 14.67 12.62
CA GLY A 47 4.30 15.05 13.68
C GLY A 47 3.68 15.84 14.84
N ASN A 48 2.42 16.29 14.74
CA ASN A 48 1.70 16.94 15.84
C ASN A 48 0.84 15.94 16.64
N LEU A 49 0.85 14.66 16.29
CA LEU A 49 0.15 13.65 17.08
C LEU A 49 0.81 13.51 18.46
N PRO A 50 0.04 13.23 19.51
CA PRO A 50 0.58 12.91 20.83
C PRO A 50 1.59 11.74 20.80
N ASP A 51 2.52 11.71 21.76
CA ASP A 51 3.60 10.70 21.82
C ASP A 51 3.10 9.24 21.99
N ASP A 52 1.84 9.06 22.41
CA ASP A 52 1.19 7.75 22.52
C ASP A 52 0.47 7.29 21.24
N CYS A 53 0.47 8.14 20.20
CA CYS A 53 -0.15 7.85 18.91
C CYS A 53 0.88 7.31 17.91
N GLU A 54 0.44 6.33 17.13
CA GLU A 54 1.23 5.74 16.06
C GLU A 54 0.45 5.79 14.75
N ALA A 55 1.09 6.29 13.70
CA ALA A 55 0.54 6.33 12.35
C ALA A 55 1.48 5.57 11.41
N ARG A 56 0.92 4.59 10.70
CA ARG A 56 1.63 3.76 9.70
C ARG A 56 0.74 3.58 8.49
N ILE A 57 1.33 3.54 7.30
CA ILE A 57 0.63 3.06 6.11
C ILE A 57 1.05 1.61 5.85
N TRP A 58 0.05 0.75 5.69
CA TRP A 58 0.24 -0.57 5.10
C TRP A 58 -0.44 -0.59 3.74
N TRP A 59 0.31 -0.96 2.72
CA TRP A 59 -0.22 -1.18 1.38
C TRP A 59 0.15 -2.58 0.89
N SER A 60 -0.75 -3.18 0.12
CA SER A 60 -0.49 -4.42 -0.61
C SER A 60 -1.04 -4.32 -2.02
N GLY A 61 -0.36 -4.93 -2.98
CA GLY A 61 -0.88 -5.02 -4.34
C GLY A 61 -0.33 -6.20 -5.11
N ASP A 62 -1.06 -6.55 -6.17
CA ASP A 62 -0.66 -7.56 -7.13
C ASP A 62 0.09 -6.89 -8.29
N SER A 63 1.22 -7.49 -8.68
CA SER A 63 1.98 -7.06 -9.86
C SER A 63 2.12 -8.25 -10.81
N ASP A 64 1.78 -8.01 -12.07
CA ASP A 64 2.06 -8.90 -13.21
C ASP A 64 3.51 -8.75 -13.71
N SER A 65 4.27 -7.81 -13.13
CA SER A 65 5.66 -7.57 -13.44
C SER A 65 6.53 -7.89 -12.22
N VAL A 66 7.53 -8.76 -12.43
CA VAL A 66 8.53 -9.11 -11.40
C VAL A 66 9.33 -7.87 -10.95
N GLN A 67 9.39 -6.83 -11.78
CA GLN A 67 10.17 -5.61 -11.51
C GLN A 67 9.30 -4.37 -11.24
N GLY A 68 8.16 -4.21 -11.93
CA GLY A 68 7.32 -3.01 -11.84
C GLY A 68 6.69 -2.77 -10.45
N GLY A 69 6.32 -3.85 -9.76
CA GLY A 69 5.69 -3.81 -8.43
C GLY A 69 6.51 -3.12 -7.33
N PHE A 70 7.81 -2.96 -7.53
CA PHE A 70 8.73 -2.47 -6.51
C PHE A 70 9.30 -1.07 -6.82
N VAL A 71 8.97 -0.49 -7.97
CA VAL A 71 9.51 0.82 -8.37
C VAL A 71 8.72 1.95 -7.69
N ILE A 72 9.36 2.61 -6.72
CA ILE A 72 8.86 3.84 -6.12
C ILE A 72 9.44 5.02 -6.91
N SER A 73 8.58 5.77 -7.61
CA SER A 73 8.99 6.99 -8.31
C SER A 73 9.44 8.08 -7.32
N ALA A 74 10.25 9.03 -7.78
CA ALA A 74 10.70 10.15 -6.96
C ALA A 74 9.51 10.97 -6.41
N ASP A 75 8.48 11.18 -7.23
CA ASP A 75 7.25 11.87 -6.82
C ASP A 75 6.52 11.11 -5.70
N LEU A 76 6.42 9.80 -5.83
CA LEU A 76 5.79 8.94 -4.81
C LEU A 76 6.58 8.96 -3.50
N ALA A 77 7.91 8.87 -3.57
CA ALA A 77 8.78 8.99 -2.40
C ALA A 77 8.64 10.37 -1.73
N GLY A 78 8.51 11.44 -2.51
CA GLY A 78 8.27 12.79 -2.00
C GLY A 78 6.94 12.90 -1.23
N MET A 79 5.87 12.30 -1.77
CA MET A 79 4.57 12.25 -1.08
C MET A 79 4.62 11.45 0.22
N ILE A 80 5.30 10.30 0.22
CA ILE A 80 5.52 9.49 1.43
C ILE A 80 6.24 10.31 2.50
N SER A 81 7.33 10.98 2.13
CA SER A 81 8.09 11.83 3.04
C SER A 81 7.28 12.99 3.58
N ALA A 82 6.40 13.60 2.77
CA ALA A 82 5.54 14.70 3.18
C ALA A 82 4.47 14.28 4.21
N LEU A 83 4.03 13.01 4.14
CA LEU A 83 3.12 12.46 5.13
C LEU A 83 3.83 12.21 6.47
N GLY A 84 5.08 11.76 6.44
CA GLY A 84 5.92 11.61 7.64
C GLY A 84 5.59 10.37 8.47
N VAL A 85 5.18 9.28 7.82
CA VAL A 85 4.88 7.98 8.46
C VAL A 85 5.73 6.87 7.87
N ASP A 86 5.90 5.80 8.65
CA ASP A 86 6.42 4.56 8.13
C ASP A 86 5.47 3.95 7.09
N VAL A 87 6.03 3.50 5.97
CA VAL A 87 5.29 2.84 4.89
C VAL A 87 5.78 1.40 4.75
N TYR A 88 4.84 0.47 4.87
CA TYR A 88 5.07 -0.95 4.71
C TYR A 88 4.34 -1.43 3.46
N ALA A 89 5.00 -2.24 2.66
CA ALA A 89 4.48 -2.75 1.40
C ALA A 89 4.61 -4.27 1.33
N THR A 90 3.58 -4.93 0.77
CA THR A 90 3.64 -6.33 0.36
C THR A 90 3.19 -6.42 -1.09
N VAL A 91 4.07 -6.91 -1.97
CA VAL A 91 3.76 -7.08 -3.39
C VAL A 91 3.64 -8.58 -3.67
N TYR A 92 2.49 -8.98 -4.18
CA TYR A 92 2.26 -10.33 -4.66
C TYR A 92 2.56 -10.37 -6.15
N SER A 93 3.45 -11.27 -6.57
CA SER A 93 3.72 -11.52 -7.98
C SER A 93 3.14 -12.88 -8.34
N GLY A 94 2.28 -12.91 -9.36
CA GLY A 94 1.83 -14.17 -9.93
C GLY A 94 2.91 -14.72 -10.83
N GLU A 95 3.49 -15.87 -10.49
CA GLU A 95 4.13 -16.71 -11.51
C GLU A 95 3.02 -17.30 -12.40
N ASP A 96 3.30 -17.29 -13.71
CA ASP A 96 2.47 -17.69 -14.85
C ASP A 96 1.25 -18.59 -14.59
N GLY A 97 0.21 -18.33 -15.38
CA GLY A 97 -0.98 -19.15 -15.56
C GLY A 97 -0.76 -20.65 -15.33
N LEU A 98 -1.10 -21.10 -14.13
CA LEU A 98 -1.53 -22.48 -13.90
C LEU A 98 -2.92 -22.64 -14.54
N GLU A 99 -2.96 -22.57 -15.87
CA GLU A 99 -4.01 -23.25 -16.60
C GLU A 99 -3.79 -24.75 -16.34
N PRO A 100 -4.72 -25.44 -15.66
CA PRO A 100 -4.61 -26.89 -15.52
C PRO A 100 -4.48 -27.49 -16.92
N PRO A 101 -3.62 -28.49 -17.15
CA PRO A 101 -3.47 -29.08 -18.47
C PRO A 101 -4.86 -29.50 -18.94
N HIS A 102 -5.31 -28.90 -20.05
CA HIS A 102 -6.56 -29.24 -20.69
C HIS A 102 -6.54 -30.77 -20.89
N PRO A 103 -7.53 -31.53 -20.39
CA PRO A 103 -7.54 -32.96 -20.63
C PRO A 103 -7.51 -33.15 -22.14
N ALA A 104 -6.50 -33.90 -22.62
CA ALA A 104 -6.42 -34.29 -24.02
C ALA A 104 -7.77 -34.92 -24.39
N ALA A 105 -8.42 -34.34 -25.40
CA ALA A 105 -9.64 -34.89 -25.95
C ALA A 105 -9.37 -36.34 -26.44
N PRO A 106 -10.37 -37.23 -26.33
CA PRO A 106 -10.21 -38.68 -26.47
C PRO A 106 -9.70 -39.12 -27.85
#